data_AF-A0A813KV75-F1
#
_entry.id   AF-A0A813KV75-F1
#
_cell.length_a   1.000
_cell.length_b   1.000
_cell.length_c   1.000
_cell.angle_alpha   90.00
_cell.angle_beta   90.00
_cell.angle_gamma   90.00
#
_symmetry.space_group_name_H-M   'P 1'
#
loop_
_entity.id
_entity.type
_entity.pdbx_description
1 polymer ?
#
loop_
_entity_poly.entity_id
_entity_poly.type
_entity_poly.pdbx_seq_one_letter_code
_entity_poly.pdbx_strand_id
1 'polypeptide(L)'
;ASIPLIKAVDVSGVEVDLCIGNHLGLHNSRLVAAYCQLDQRVGEVCRVVKQWARAMQLVRSSDGHLNSYAYTLLAISYLMTTSPPVVPNLQDLAGQGCDPVLVVDSKWGKNLSWDCRFWSELELIPKSQNTATSEELLKGFFLYYSETFDWLNNAVSVRLALTQQTKQGAISKLNLGSPVTKEQWYIEDPFDLRHNLGSNCTKDGRQRILDMMKKALRMLDEGPNSVESLYSRTPSHFLLKCRVHQEKVSLAEFKATVGGIREVREPFTVHFPQPCRFREVADAFLIFKSEETRRAVHRLNESALGDWQLRLLPCSTWALEDALSAGEYEEVIVAPSSEASAEKVRSGLREASTIAEFQSLIRLAQVLNLKHEETLGKKRLAKLQSEAKEATDAAQLQGRAPDPSAMLTYQ
;
A
#
# COMPACT_ATOMS: atom_id res chain seq x y z
N ALA A 1 -3.46 6.75 -10.09
CA ALA A 1 -4.03 7.37 -8.88
C ALA A 1 -5.07 8.39 -9.32
N SER A 2 -6.12 8.64 -8.52
CA SER A 2 -7.12 9.67 -8.83
C SER A 2 -6.58 11.10 -8.63
N ILE A 3 -5.51 11.25 -7.85
CA ILE A 3 -4.75 12.49 -7.66
C ILE A 3 -3.29 12.20 -8.05
N PRO A 4 -2.64 13.03 -8.88
CA PRO A 4 -1.21 12.91 -9.16
C PRO A 4 -0.39 13.03 -7.87
N LEU A 5 0.45 12.04 -7.61
CA LEU A 5 1.27 11.98 -6.41
C LEU A 5 2.68 11.48 -6.72
N ILE A 6 3.66 11.99 -5.99
CA ILE A 6 5.04 11.50 -5.97
C ILE A 6 5.28 10.89 -4.59
N LYS A 7 5.76 9.64 -4.56
CA LYS A 7 6.19 9.00 -3.31
C LYS A 7 7.69 9.13 -3.17
N ALA A 8 8.15 9.61 -2.03
CA ALA A 8 9.55 9.73 -1.68
C ALA A 8 9.80 9.10 -0.30
N VAL A 9 11.05 8.80 -0.01
CA VAL A 9 11.49 8.43 1.33
C VAL A 9 12.55 9.44 1.73
N ASP A 10 12.33 10.14 2.83
CA ASP A 10 13.30 11.08 3.39
C ASP A 10 14.55 10.33 3.91
N VAL A 11 15.65 11.05 4.10
CA VAL A 11 16.90 10.50 4.66
C VAL A 11 16.71 9.87 6.06
N SER A 12 15.70 10.31 6.81
CA SER A 12 15.31 9.71 8.10
C SER A 12 14.52 8.39 7.96
N GLY A 13 14.15 8.00 6.75
CA GLY A 13 13.34 6.81 6.47
C GLY A 13 11.81 7.04 6.52
N VAL A 14 11.37 8.30 6.62
CA VAL A 14 9.95 8.68 6.57
C VAL A 14 9.43 8.62 5.13
N GLU A 15 8.35 7.86 4.90
CA GLU A 15 7.65 7.86 3.61
C GLU A 15 6.83 9.16 3.46
N VAL A 16 7.04 9.87 2.35
CA VAL A 16 6.42 11.16 2.02
C VAL A 16 5.62 11.03 0.74
N ASP A 17 4.34 11.39 0.78
CA ASP A 17 3.47 11.52 -0.39
C ASP A 17 3.32 13.01 -0.74
N LEU A 18 3.89 13.44 -1.87
CA LEU A 18 3.74 14.79 -2.41
C LEU A 18 2.60 14.81 -3.44
N CYS A 19 1.51 15.49 -3.13
CA CYS A 19 0.33 15.59 -4.00
C CYS A 19 0.21 17.00 -4.59
N ILE A 20 -0.04 17.10 -5.90
CA ILE A 20 -0.27 18.39 -6.57
C ILE A 20 -1.78 18.60 -6.75
N GLY A 21 -2.27 19.79 -6.38
CA GLY A 21 -3.66 20.20 -6.63
C GLY A 21 -4.70 19.59 -5.68
N ASN A 22 -4.31 18.95 -4.57
CA ASN A 22 -5.25 18.39 -3.59
C ASN A 22 -5.77 19.46 -2.60
N HIS A 23 -6.47 20.47 -3.12
CA HIS A 23 -6.96 21.59 -2.30
C HIS A 23 -8.01 21.14 -1.26
N LEU A 24 -8.91 20.22 -1.63
CA LEU A 24 -9.89 19.67 -0.68
C LEU A 24 -9.21 18.92 0.48
N GLY A 25 -8.10 18.22 0.22
CA GLY A 25 -7.30 17.56 1.25
C GLY A 25 -6.77 18.52 2.32
N LEU A 26 -6.45 19.77 1.94
CA LEU A 26 -6.05 20.80 2.91
C LEU A 26 -7.21 21.18 3.83
N HIS A 27 -8.40 21.42 3.27
CA HIS A 27 -9.59 21.75 4.05
C HIS A 27 -10.03 20.59 4.95
N ASN A 28 -10.01 19.36 4.45
CA ASN A 28 -10.27 18.15 5.25
C ASN A 28 -9.32 18.05 6.45
N SER A 29 -8.02 18.33 6.23
CA SER A 29 -7.03 18.34 7.31
C SER A 29 -7.29 19.43 8.33
N ARG A 30 -7.68 20.63 7.88
CA ARG A 30 -8.04 21.75 8.78
C ARG A 30 -9.30 21.47 9.60
N LEU A 31 -10.33 20.86 8.99
CA LEU A 31 -11.55 20.46 9.70
C LEU A 31 -11.25 19.43 10.80
N VAL A 32 -10.48 18.38 10.48
CA VAL A 32 -10.05 17.39 11.48
C VAL A 32 -9.21 18.03 12.58
N ALA A 33 -8.30 18.94 12.24
CA ALA A 33 -7.49 19.67 13.22
C ALA A 33 -8.37 20.52 14.15
N ALA A 34 -9.38 21.19 13.61
CA ALA A 34 -10.32 21.99 14.40
C ALA A 34 -11.08 21.12 15.41
N TYR A 35 -11.53 19.93 15.02
CA TYR A 35 -12.16 18.97 15.94
C TYR A 35 -11.21 18.51 17.05
N CYS A 36 -9.96 18.20 16.72
CA CYS A 36 -8.94 17.81 17.71
C CYS A 36 -8.56 18.94 18.67
N GLN A 37 -8.61 20.20 18.22
CA GLN A 37 -8.34 21.37 19.05
C GLN A 37 -9.52 21.68 19.99
N LEU A 38 -10.74 21.42 19.54
CA LEU A 38 -11.95 21.69 20.31
C LEU A 38 -12.08 20.80 21.55
N ASP A 39 -11.73 19.52 21.44
CA ASP A 39 -11.70 18.59 22.57
C ASP A 39 -10.56 17.56 22.41
N GLN A 40 -9.67 17.48 23.42
CA GLN A 40 -8.50 16.60 23.40
C GLN A 40 -8.86 15.12 23.15
N ARG A 41 -10.01 14.67 23.65
CA ARG A 41 -10.45 13.27 23.54
C ARG A 41 -10.69 12.87 22.09
N VAL A 42 -11.02 13.81 21.20
CA VAL A 42 -11.16 13.55 19.76
C VAL A 42 -9.84 13.06 19.17
N GLY A 43 -8.75 13.76 19.46
CA GLY A 43 -7.42 13.41 18.98
C GLY A 43 -6.95 12.06 19.54
N GLU A 44 -7.27 11.77 20.80
CA GLU A 44 -6.94 10.51 21.46
C GLU A 44 -7.67 9.32 20.85
N VAL A 45 -9.00 9.39 20.73
CA VAL A 45 -9.81 8.33 20.13
C VAL A 45 -9.43 8.11 18.66
N CYS A 46 -9.29 9.19 17.87
CA CYS A 46 -8.88 9.09 16.47
C CYS A 46 -7.50 8.40 16.32
N ARG A 47 -6.55 8.73 17.20
CA ARG A 47 -5.21 8.13 17.18
C ARG A 47 -5.27 6.64 17.47
N VAL A 48 -5.96 6.23 18.55
CA VAL A 48 -6.06 4.82 18.93
C VAL A 48 -6.80 4.02 17.85
N VAL A 49 -7.94 4.50 17.34
CA VAL A 49 -8.68 3.83 16.26
C VAL A 49 -7.81 3.65 15.02
N LYS A 50 -7.03 4.66 14.62
CA LYS A 50 -6.13 4.54 13.46
C LYS A 50 -5.01 3.55 13.70
N GLN A 51 -4.42 3.54 14.90
CA GLN A 51 -3.35 2.60 15.25
C GLN A 51 -3.89 1.17 15.31
N TRP A 52 -5.04 0.95 15.94
CA TRP A 52 -5.75 -0.33 15.97
C TRP A 52 -6.05 -0.83 14.55
N ALA A 53 -6.66 0.00 13.69
CA ALA A 53 -7.00 -0.40 12.33
C ALA A 53 -5.75 -0.80 11.52
N ARG A 54 -4.63 -0.09 11.71
CA ARG A 54 -3.34 -0.45 11.09
C ARG A 54 -2.79 -1.76 11.64
N ALA A 55 -2.81 -1.95 12.96
CA ALA A 55 -2.32 -3.15 13.62
C ALA A 55 -3.12 -4.41 13.22
N MET A 56 -4.42 -4.27 12.96
CA MET A 56 -5.28 -5.33 12.42
C MET A 56 -5.21 -5.45 10.89
N GLN A 57 -4.39 -4.64 10.22
CA GLN A 57 -4.22 -4.57 8.77
C GLN A 57 -5.54 -4.28 8.00
N LEU A 58 -6.42 -3.50 8.62
CA LEU A 58 -7.73 -3.08 8.09
C LEU A 58 -7.66 -1.71 7.38
N VAL A 59 -6.45 -1.25 7.06
CA VAL A 59 -6.24 0.02 6.36
C VAL A 59 -5.62 -0.30 5.00
N ARG A 60 -6.37 -0.02 3.92
CA ARG A 60 -5.92 0.13 2.52
C ARG A 60 -7.07 -0.22 1.57
N SER A 61 -7.55 0.76 0.81
CA SER A 61 -8.65 0.55 -0.14
C SER A 61 -8.35 -0.41 -1.29
N SER A 62 -7.07 -0.54 -1.70
CA SER A 62 -6.68 -1.53 -2.71
C SER A 62 -6.72 -2.98 -2.22
N ASP A 63 -6.88 -3.19 -0.91
CA ASP A 63 -6.99 -4.51 -0.28
C ASP A 63 -8.44 -4.76 0.18
N GLY A 64 -9.40 -3.99 -0.34
CA GLY A 64 -10.81 -4.15 0.02
C GLY A 64 -11.19 -3.61 1.40
N HIS A 65 -10.36 -2.78 2.02
CA HIS A 65 -10.62 -2.19 3.34
C HIS A 65 -10.87 -0.68 3.28
N LEU A 66 -11.13 -0.05 4.42
CA LEU A 66 -11.22 1.41 4.53
C LEU A 66 -9.81 2.05 4.46
N ASN A 67 -9.75 3.34 4.13
CA ASN A 67 -8.53 4.12 4.31
C ASN A 67 -8.51 4.74 5.73
N SER A 68 -7.35 5.21 6.19
CA SER A 68 -7.22 5.76 7.55
C SER A 68 -8.02 7.04 7.78
N TYR A 69 -8.34 7.78 6.72
CA TYR A 69 -9.16 8.99 6.80
C TYR A 69 -10.62 8.63 7.11
N ALA A 70 -11.17 7.59 6.48
CA ALA A 70 -12.50 7.08 6.78
C ALA A 70 -12.67 6.71 8.26
N TYR A 71 -11.68 6.03 8.87
CA TYR A 71 -11.68 5.76 10.32
C TYR A 71 -11.69 7.01 11.19
N THR A 72 -11.03 8.09 10.74
CA THR A 72 -11.04 9.38 11.44
C THR A 72 -12.45 9.98 11.41
N LEU A 73 -13.12 9.93 10.27
CA LEU A 73 -14.50 10.42 10.13
C LEU A 73 -15.50 9.57 10.92
N LEU A 74 -15.30 8.24 10.96
CA LEU A 74 -16.09 7.36 11.84
C LEU A 74 -15.95 7.79 13.30
N ALA A 75 -14.72 8.01 13.79
CA ALA A 75 -14.50 8.43 15.17
C ALA A 75 -15.15 9.79 15.47
N ILE A 76 -14.93 10.80 14.62
CA ILE A 76 -15.53 12.14 14.79
C ILE A 76 -17.06 12.06 14.76
N SER A 77 -17.63 11.35 13.78
CA SER A 77 -19.08 11.19 13.67
C SER A 77 -19.67 10.46 14.89
N TYR A 78 -19.02 9.42 15.40
CA TYR A 78 -19.45 8.74 16.62
C TYR A 78 -19.45 9.69 17.82
N LEU A 79 -18.40 10.50 17.99
CA LEU A 79 -18.29 11.46 19.09
C LEU A 79 -19.40 12.52 19.05
N MET A 80 -19.90 12.88 17.87
CA MET A 80 -21.09 13.73 17.72
C MET A 80 -22.38 13.02 18.13
N THR A 81 -22.48 11.70 17.96
CA THR A 81 -23.68 10.92 18.32
C THR A 81 -23.78 10.55 19.79
N THR A 82 -22.75 10.83 20.59
CA THR A 82 -22.78 10.61 22.05
C THR A 82 -23.81 11.52 22.73
N SER A 83 -24.26 11.13 23.92
CA SER A 83 -25.22 11.90 24.72
C SER A 83 -24.66 12.17 26.12
N PRO A 84 -24.32 13.43 26.46
CA PRO A 84 -24.24 14.61 25.58
C PRO A 84 -23.18 14.45 24.46
N PRO A 85 -23.28 15.19 23.33
CA PRO A 85 -22.24 15.17 22.30
C PRO A 85 -20.88 15.63 22.82
N VAL A 86 -19.80 14.95 22.43
CA VAL A 86 -18.42 15.37 22.74
C VAL A 86 -18.05 16.62 21.94
N VAL A 87 -18.42 16.67 20.64
CA VAL A 87 -18.21 17.82 19.76
C VAL A 87 -19.48 18.17 18.97
N PRO A 88 -19.73 19.45 18.64
CA PRO A 88 -20.82 19.87 17.77
C PRO A 88 -20.47 19.64 16.28
N ASN A 89 -21.40 19.95 15.38
CA ASN A 89 -21.11 20.00 13.95
C ASN A 89 -20.58 21.39 13.53
N LEU A 90 -19.31 21.49 13.18
CA LEU A 90 -18.66 22.76 12.81
C LEU A 90 -19.13 23.29 11.45
N GLN A 91 -19.56 22.42 10.53
CA GLN A 91 -20.09 22.84 9.22
C GLN A 91 -21.52 23.39 9.36
N ASP A 92 -22.35 22.79 10.21
CA ASP A 92 -23.68 23.30 10.54
C ASP A 92 -23.60 24.67 11.23
N LEU A 93 -22.70 24.83 12.21
CA LEU A 93 -22.47 26.12 12.88
C LEU A 93 -22.07 27.22 11.88
N ALA A 94 -21.13 26.94 10.98
CA ALA A 94 -20.76 27.90 9.93
C ALA A 94 -21.91 28.21 8.97
N GLY A 95 -22.77 27.23 8.68
CA GLY A 95 -23.96 27.42 7.84
C GLY A 95 -24.97 28.43 8.38
N GLN A 96 -24.91 28.79 9.67
CA GLN A 96 -25.85 29.70 10.33
C GLN A 96 -25.46 31.19 10.23
N GLY A 97 -24.31 31.52 9.63
CA GLY A 97 -23.91 32.93 9.51
C GLY A 97 -22.57 33.22 8.85
N CYS A 98 -21.76 32.21 8.51
CA CYS A 98 -20.50 32.41 7.82
C CYS A 98 -20.66 32.35 6.29
N ASP A 99 -19.89 33.18 5.60
CA ASP A 99 -19.81 33.16 4.14
C ASP A 99 -19.31 31.79 3.61
N PRO A 100 -19.80 31.34 2.45
CA PRO A 100 -19.31 30.11 1.81
C PRO A 100 -17.82 30.20 1.47
N VAL A 101 -17.10 29.09 1.62
CA VAL A 101 -15.68 28.98 1.23
C VAL A 101 -15.58 28.03 0.05
N LEU A 102 -15.74 28.56 -1.16
CA LEU A 102 -15.81 27.74 -2.38
C LEU A 102 -14.43 27.32 -2.88
N VAL A 103 -14.23 26.01 -3.04
CA VAL A 103 -13.01 25.41 -3.60
C VAL A 103 -13.37 24.62 -4.85
N VAL A 104 -12.71 24.92 -5.96
CA VAL A 104 -12.91 24.22 -7.23
C VAL A 104 -11.99 23.01 -7.32
N ASP A 105 -12.56 21.86 -7.67
CA ASP A 105 -11.84 20.60 -7.88
C ASP A 105 -12.32 19.91 -9.17
N SER A 106 -11.38 19.27 -9.87
CA SER A 106 -11.63 18.62 -11.17
C SER A 106 -11.52 17.09 -11.14
N LYS A 107 -11.47 16.47 -9.95
CA LYS A 107 -11.30 15.01 -9.75
C LYS A 107 -12.34 14.17 -10.50
N TRP A 108 -13.53 14.73 -10.71
CA TRP A 108 -14.67 14.05 -11.35
C TRP A 108 -14.79 14.34 -12.85
N GLY A 109 -13.70 14.76 -13.51
CA GLY A 109 -13.66 15.03 -14.95
C GLY A 109 -14.38 16.33 -15.37
N LYS A 110 -14.80 17.14 -14.40
CA LYS A 110 -15.40 18.47 -14.56
C LYS A 110 -15.08 19.33 -13.35
N ASN A 111 -15.03 20.64 -13.55
CA ASN A 111 -14.83 21.60 -12.47
C ASN A 111 -16.09 21.65 -11.59
N LEU A 112 -15.98 21.14 -10.37
CA LEU A 112 -17.01 21.20 -9.34
C LEU A 112 -16.57 22.15 -8.24
N SER A 113 -17.49 22.99 -7.78
CA SER A 113 -17.26 23.88 -6.64
C SER A 113 -17.81 23.23 -5.39
N TRP A 114 -16.96 23.06 -4.39
CA TRP A 114 -17.30 22.50 -3.08
C TRP A 114 -17.22 23.57 -2.01
N ASP A 115 -18.24 23.63 -1.19
CA ASP A 115 -18.27 24.55 -0.06
C ASP A 115 -17.53 23.95 1.14
N CYS A 116 -16.36 24.52 1.42
CA CYS A 116 -15.42 24.05 2.42
C CYS A 116 -15.49 24.85 3.73
N ARG A 117 -16.62 25.54 3.99
CA ARG A 117 -16.80 26.31 5.21
C ARG A 117 -16.98 25.40 6.43
N PHE A 118 -16.39 25.81 7.55
CA PHE A 118 -16.63 25.26 8.89
C PHE A 118 -16.28 26.33 9.92
N TRP A 119 -16.86 26.23 11.12
CA TRP A 119 -16.65 27.22 12.18
C TRP A 119 -15.21 27.18 12.68
N SER A 120 -14.50 28.31 12.57
CA SER A 120 -13.07 28.40 12.88
C SER A 120 -12.77 29.09 14.22
N GLU A 121 -13.74 29.83 14.78
CA GLU A 121 -13.61 30.52 16.06
C GLU A 121 -13.94 29.57 17.23
N LEU A 122 -13.08 28.57 17.44
CA LEU A 122 -13.32 27.46 18.37
C LEU A 122 -13.53 27.91 19.82
N GLU A 123 -12.89 29.01 20.23
CA GLU A 123 -13.01 29.58 21.58
C GLU A 123 -14.43 30.07 21.91
N LEU A 124 -15.26 30.34 20.90
CA LEU A 124 -16.66 30.73 21.07
C LEU A 124 -17.59 29.54 21.29
N ILE A 125 -17.10 28.32 21.09
CA ILE A 125 -17.88 27.11 21.29
C ILE A 125 -17.80 26.70 22.77
N PRO A 126 -18.94 26.51 23.47
CA PRO A 126 -18.94 26.04 24.85
C PRO A 126 -18.24 24.68 24.99
N LYS A 127 -17.54 24.49 26.11
CA LYS A 127 -16.92 23.19 26.42
C LYS A 127 -17.97 22.09 26.46
N SER A 128 -17.55 20.89 26.03
CA SER A 128 -18.38 19.69 26.06
C SER A 128 -18.94 19.43 27.45
N GLN A 129 -20.23 19.09 27.51
CA GLN A 129 -20.88 18.60 28.73
C GLN A 129 -20.72 17.09 28.91
N ASN A 130 -20.15 16.39 27.91
CA ASN A 130 -19.87 14.97 28.02
C ASN A 130 -18.68 14.74 28.95
N THR A 131 -18.85 13.90 29.97
CA THR A 131 -17.81 13.59 30.97
C THR A 131 -17.13 12.23 30.78
N ALA A 132 -17.48 11.48 29.72
CA ALA A 132 -16.87 10.19 29.44
C ALA A 132 -15.37 10.34 29.14
N THR A 133 -14.59 9.43 29.67
CA THR A 133 -13.15 9.31 29.40
C THR A 133 -12.89 8.85 27.97
N SER A 134 -11.67 9.07 27.48
CA SER A 134 -11.28 8.60 26.14
C SER A 134 -11.37 7.08 25.98
N GLU A 135 -11.17 6.31 27.07
CA GLU A 135 -11.35 4.86 27.05
C GLU A 135 -12.82 4.45 26.93
N GLU A 136 -13.72 5.09 27.69
CA GLU A 136 -15.17 4.85 27.58
C GLU A 136 -15.69 5.22 26.19
N LEU A 137 -15.23 6.34 25.63
CA LEU A 137 -15.56 6.75 24.27
C LEU A 137 -15.00 5.77 23.23
N LEU A 138 -13.81 5.22 23.44
CA LEU A 138 -13.22 4.22 22.56
C LEU A 138 -14.01 2.89 22.61
N LYS A 139 -14.40 2.43 23.80
CA LYS A 139 -15.30 1.27 23.97
C LYS A 139 -16.62 1.52 23.24
N GLY A 140 -17.23 2.68 23.48
CA GLY A 140 -18.48 3.07 22.83
C GLY A 140 -18.36 3.18 21.31
N PHE A 141 -17.22 3.63 20.76
CA PHE A 141 -16.97 3.66 19.31
C PHE A 141 -17.05 2.25 18.70
N PHE A 142 -16.36 1.28 19.30
CA PHE A 142 -16.36 -0.09 18.80
C PHE A 142 -17.75 -0.70 18.90
N LEU A 143 -18.41 -0.55 20.05
CA LEU A 143 -19.77 -1.03 20.29
C LEU A 143 -20.76 -0.46 19.29
N TYR A 144 -20.74 0.87 19.11
CA TYR A 144 -21.65 1.58 18.24
C TYR A 144 -21.56 1.05 16.82
N TYR A 145 -20.37 1.00 16.23
CA TYR A 145 -20.23 0.57 14.84
C TYR A 145 -20.36 -0.95 14.64
N SER A 146 -20.12 -1.79 15.66
CA SER A 146 -20.27 -3.23 15.52
C SER A 146 -21.67 -3.75 15.82
N GLU A 147 -22.48 -3.04 16.61
CA GLU A 147 -23.76 -3.55 17.12
C GLU A 147 -24.94 -2.58 16.98
N THR A 148 -24.71 -1.26 16.99
CA THR A 148 -25.80 -0.27 17.01
C THR A 148 -26.03 0.40 15.66
N PHE A 149 -24.97 0.71 14.92
CA PHE A 149 -25.07 1.45 13.67
C PHE A 149 -25.63 0.57 12.56
N ASP A 150 -26.78 0.98 12.01
CA ASP A 150 -27.41 0.29 10.89
C ASP A 150 -26.72 0.64 9.56
N TRP A 151 -25.69 -0.14 9.24
CA TRP A 151 -24.93 -0.05 7.98
C TRP A 151 -25.76 -0.33 6.72
N LEU A 152 -26.93 -0.99 6.83
CA LEU A 152 -27.77 -1.31 5.68
C LEU A 152 -28.53 -0.09 5.17
N ASN A 153 -28.95 0.80 6.08
CA ASN A 153 -29.78 1.94 5.71
C ASN A 153 -29.05 3.29 5.87
N ASN A 154 -28.07 3.36 6.77
CA ASN A 154 -27.49 4.65 7.18
C ASN A 154 -26.11 4.92 6.58
N ALA A 155 -25.81 6.20 6.46
CA ALA A 155 -24.51 6.74 6.10
C ALA A 155 -23.87 7.43 7.31
N VAL A 156 -22.54 7.43 7.30
CA VAL A 156 -21.72 8.25 8.18
C VAL A 156 -21.41 9.55 7.45
N SER A 157 -21.89 10.67 7.96
CA SER A 157 -21.58 12.01 7.42
C SER A 157 -21.38 12.98 8.57
N VAL A 158 -20.15 13.49 8.69
CA VAL A 158 -19.79 14.55 9.65
C VAL A 158 -20.57 15.84 9.34
N ARG A 159 -20.72 16.18 8.06
CA ARG A 159 -21.43 17.36 7.60
C ARG A 159 -22.91 17.37 7.99
N LEU A 160 -23.55 16.21 8.00
CA LEU A 160 -24.98 16.06 8.30
C LEU A 160 -25.27 15.60 9.73
N ALA A 161 -24.27 15.29 10.55
CA ALA A 161 -24.49 14.89 11.94
C ALA A 161 -25.05 16.06 12.76
N LEU A 162 -26.01 15.79 13.67
CA LEU A 162 -26.59 16.79 14.59
C LEU A 162 -27.26 18.03 13.96
N THR A 163 -27.49 18.04 12.64
CA THR A 163 -28.21 19.13 11.96
C THR A 163 -29.70 19.11 12.34
N GLN A 164 -30.45 20.20 12.10
CA GLN A 164 -31.89 20.21 12.36
C GLN A 164 -32.65 19.05 11.68
N GLN A 165 -32.18 18.60 10.50
CA GLN A 165 -32.78 17.49 9.75
C GLN A 165 -32.48 16.12 10.36
N THR A 166 -31.44 16.00 11.19
CA THR A 166 -30.90 14.72 11.69
C THR A 166 -30.82 14.66 13.21
N LYS A 167 -31.24 15.71 13.92
CA LYS A 167 -31.24 15.81 15.40
C LYS A 167 -31.98 14.66 16.10
N GLN A 168 -32.82 13.90 15.39
CA GLN A 168 -33.57 12.75 15.90
C GLN A 168 -33.54 11.52 14.98
N GLY A 169 -32.77 11.52 13.90
CA GLY A 169 -32.85 10.52 12.84
C GLY A 169 -31.52 10.19 12.20
N ALA A 170 -31.36 8.94 11.78
CA ALA A 170 -30.18 8.51 11.07
C ALA A 170 -30.13 9.07 9.64
N ILE A 171 -28.92 9.27 9.12
CA ILE A 171 -28.71 9.81 7.77
C ILE A 171 -28.90 8.66 6.77
N SER A 172 -29.98 8.66 6.00
CA SER A 172 -30.19 7.65 4.96
C SER A 172 -29.11 7.76 3.88
N LYS A 173 -28.41 6.65 3.61
CA LYS A 173 -27.37 6.62 2.57
C LYS A 173 -27.92 6.71 1.14
N LEU A 174 -29.21 6.41 0.96
CA LEU A 174 -29.88 6.45 -0.34
C LEU A 174 -30.16 7.88 -0.82
N ASN A 175 -30.10 8.86 0.08
CA ASN A 175 -30.40 10.27 -0.21
C ASN A 175 -29.13 11.11 -0.43
N LEU A 176 -27.94 10.50 -0.47
CA LEU A 176 -26.66 11.19 -0.60
C LEU A 176 -26.17 11.26 -2.05
N GLY A 177 -25.16 12.11 -2.30
CA GLY A 177 -24.75 12.52 -3.64
C GLY A 177 -24.14 11.44 -4.53
N SER A 178 -23.86 10.25 -3.98
CA SER A 178 -23.26 9.12 -4.70
C SER A 178 -24.21 7.92 -4.64
N PRO A 179 -24.51 7.24 -5.76
CA PRO A 179 -25.30 6.02 -5.71
C PRO A 179 -24.53 4.91 -5.00
N VAL A 180 -25.24 4.06 -4.25
CA VAL A 180 -24.68 2.89 -3.58
C VAL A 180 -25.64 1.71 -3.66
N THR A 181 -25.10 0.49 -3.62
CA THR A 181 -25.91 -0.70 -3.38
C THR A 181 -26.31 -0.78 -1.91
N LYS A 182 -27.32 -1.61 -1.61
CA LYS A 182 -27.81 -1.80 -0.24
C LYS A 182 -26.73 -2.31 0.71
N GLU A 183 -25.79 -3.10 0.23
CA GLU A 183 -24.74 -3.74 1.04
C GLU A 183 -23.49 -2.88 1.19
N GLN A 184 -23.32 -1.84 0.36
CA GLN A 184 -22.16 -0.96 0.43
C GLN A 184 -22.26 -0.04 1.65
N TRP A 185 -21.14 0.12 2.36
CA TRP A 185 -21.01 1.15 3.39
C TRP A 185 -20.93 2.53 2.73
N TYR A 186 -21.49 3.53 3.42
CA TYR A 186 -21.44 4.92 2.99
C TYR A 186 -20.79 5.78 4.05
N ILE A 187 -19.61 6.29 3.74
CA ILE A 187 -18.88 7.24 4.58
C ILE A 187 -18.63 8.46 3.69
N GLU A 188 -19.41 9.52 3.89
CA GLU A 188 -19.38 10.73 3.08
C GLU A 188 -18.13 11.55 3.40
N ASP A 189 -17.40 12.00 2.38
CA ASP A 189 -16.39 13.04 2.54
C ASP A 189 -17.08 14.37 2.92
N PRO A 190 -16.61 15.11 3.95
CA PRO A 190 -17.28 16.31 4.44
C PRO A 190 -17.40 17.44 3.41
N PHE A 191 -16.57 17.44 2.35
CA PHE A 191 -16.58 18.47 1.31
C PHE A 191 -16.84 17.89 -0.09
N ASP A 192 -16.15 16.82 -0.50
CA ASP A 192 -16.40 16.15 -1.78
C ASP A 192 -17.61 15.20 -1.69
N LEU A 193 -18.83 15.72 -1.82
CA LEU A 193 -20.07 14.94 -1.60
C LEU A 193 -20.30 13.80 -2.62
N ARG A 194 -19.43 13.69 -3.64
CA ARG A 194 -19.39 12.56 -4.58
C ARG A 194 -18.44 11.44 -4.14
N HIS A 195 -17.71 11.64 -3.05
CA HIS A 195 -16.71 10.72 -2.57
C HIS A 195 -17.24 9.90 -1.38
N ASN A 196 -17.75 8.71 -1.71
CA ASN A 196 -17.98 7.68 -0.68
C ASN A 196 -16.66 6.95 -0.37
N LEU A 197 -16.12 7.20 0.82
CA LEU A 197 -14.87 6.58 1.30
C LEU A 197 -15.00 5.08 1.60
N GLY A 198 -16.24 4.57 1.71
CA GLY A 198 -16.55 3.14 1.86
C GLY A 198 -16.71 2.37 0.55
N SER A 199 -16.66 3.05 -0.61
CA SER A 199 -16.97 2.46 -1.93
C SER A 199 -16.12 1.23 -2.30
N ASN A 200 -14.82 1.25 -1.94
CA ASN A 200 -13.88 0.17 -2.22
C ASN A 200 -13.82 -0.90 -1.12
N CYS A 201 -14.57 -0.75 -0.02
CA CYS A 201 -14.57 -1.74 1.05
C CYS A 201 -15.38 -2.96 0.62
N THR A 202 -14.73 -4.13 0.47
CA THR A 202 -15.37 -5.37 0.01
C THR A 202 -16.29 -5.95 1.08
N LYS A 203 -17.13 -6.93 0.71
CA LYS A 203 -17.97 -7.65 1.67
C LYS A 203 -17.14 -8.25 2.81
N ASP A 204 -16.05 -8.94 2.46
CA ASP A 204 -15.18 -9.60 3.43
C ASP A 204 -14.36 -8.59 4.24
N GLY A 205 -13.95 -7.47 3.63
CA GLY A 205 -13.32 -6.36 4.36
C GLY A 205 -14.27 -5.75 5.39
N ARG A 206 -15.54 -5.52 5.05
CA ARG A 206 -16.55 -5.02 6.00
C ARG A 206 -16.76 -6.01 7.15
N GLN A 207 -16.91 -7.29 6.85
CA GLN A 207 -17.08 -8.33 7.87
C GLN A 207 -15.88 -8.39 8.82
N ARG A 208 -14.65 -8.41 8.28
CA ARG A 208 -13.41 -8.38 9.08
C ARG A 208 -13.32 -7.14 9.98
N ILE A 209 -13.72 -5.97 9.49
CA ILE A 209 -13.75 -4.76 10.30
C ILE A 209 -14.70 -4.95 11.50
N LEU A 210 -15.93 -5.41 11.26
CA LEU A 210 -16.90 -5.65 12.33
C LEU A 210 -16.41 -6.70 13.35
N ASP A 211 -15.82 -7.79 12.87
CA ASP A 211 -15.31 -8.86 13.74
C ASP A 211 -14.15 -8.37 14.61
N MET A 212 -13.27 -7.53 14.04
CA MET A 212 -12.16 -6.94 14.79
C MET A 212 -12.61 -5.85 15.75
N MET A 213 -13.70 -5.11 15.46
CA MET A 213 -14.31 -4.19 16.43
C MET A 213 -14.85 -4.96 17.64
N LYS A 214 -15.58 -6.06 17.41
CA LYS A 214 -16.06 -6.94 18.49
C LYS A 214 -14.92 -7.56 19.28
N LYS A 215 -13.81 -7.90 18.62
CA LYS A 215 -12.60 -8.39 19.28
C LYS A 215 -11.96 -7.31 20.15
N ALA A 216 -11.87 -6.08 19.64
CA ALA A 216 -11.34 -4.95 20.40
C ALA A 216 -12.16 -4.67 21.67
N LEU A 217 -13.49 -4.78 21.60
CA LEU A 217 -14.35 -4.68 22.80
C LEU A 217 -13.97 -5.70 23.86
N ARG A 218 -13.87 -6.98 23.49
CA ARG A 218 -13.47 -8.04 24.44
C ARG A 218 -12.11 -7.77 25.05
N MET A 219 -11.14 -7.34 24.25
CA MET A 219 -9.79 -6.98 24.76
C MET A 219 -9.84 -5.80 25.74
N LEU A 220 -10.71 -4.82 25.51
CA LEU A 220 -10.89 -3.67 26.39
C LEU A 220 -11.53 -4.01 27.75
N ASP A 221 -12.14 -5.19 27.87
CA ASP A 221 -12.74 -5.70 29.12
C ASP A 221 -11.76 -6.55 29.96
N GLU A 222 -10.58 -6.90 29.43
CA GLU A 222 -9.61 -7.82 30.07
C GLU A 222 -8.74 -7.17 31.18
N GLY A 223 -8.86 -5.87 31.45
CA GLY A 223 -8.21 -5.19 32.59
C GLY A 223 -7.33 -3.98 32.23
N PRO A 224 -6.43 -3.53 33.13
CA PRO A 224 -5.59 -2.35 32.91
C PRO A 224 -4.60 -2.55 31.74
N ASN A 225 -4.25 -1.47 31.04
CA ASN A 225 -3.43 -1.43 29.81
C ASN A 225 -4.08 -2.05 28.54
N SER A 226 -5.38 -2.33 28.58
CA SER A 226 -6.11 -2.92 27.45
C SER A 226 -6.07 -2.06 26.18
N VAL A 227 -6.04 -0.73 26.30
CA VAL A 227 -5.98 0.19 25.16
C VAL A 227 -4.70 0.03 24.35
N GLU A 228 -3.53 -0.06 25.00
CA GLU A 228 -2.25 -0.24 24.31
C GLU A 228 -2.19 -1.58 23.58
N SER A 229 -2.78 -2.62 24.18
CA SER A 229 -2.85 -3.97 23.59
C SER A 229 -3.58 -4.03 22.23
N LEU A 230 -4.45 -3.05 21.94
CA LEU A 230 -5.17 -2.96 20.66
C LEU A 230 -4.23 -2.73 19.47
N TYR A 231 -3.08 -2.11 19.70
CA TYR A 231 -2.16 -1.71 18.62
C TYR A 231 -0.69 -2.08 18.87
N SER A 232 -0.33 -2.63 20.03
CA SER A 232 1.03 -3.04 20.39
C SER A 232 1.52 -4.32 19.67
N ARG A 233 1.14 -4.52 18.40
CA ARG A 233 1.51 -5.72 17.63
C ARG A 233 2.70 -5.43 16.73
N THR A 234 3.77 -6.19 16.92
CA THR A 234 4.86 -6.25 15.94
C THR A 234 4.41 -7.09 14.76
N PRO A 235 4.45 -6.57 13.52
CA PRO A 235 4.18 -7.39 12.33
C PRO A 235 5.14 -8.57 12.29
N SER A 236 4.61 -9.78 12.17
CA SER A 236 5.44 -10.99 11.98
C SER A 236 5.98 -11.10 10.56
N HIS A 237 5.30 -10.45 9.61
CA HIS A 237 5.63 -10.46 8.20
C HIS A 237 5.32 -9.10 7.58
N PHE A 238 6.05 -8.78 6.52
CA PHE A 238 5.87 -7.60 5.70
C PHE A 238 5.55 -8.05 4.28
N LEU A 239 4.50 -7.51 3.67
CA LEU A 239 4.02 -7.98 2.37
C LEU A 239 4.09 -6.91 1.30
N LEU A 240 4.44 -7.33 0.08
CA LEU A 240 4.21 -6.60 -1.16
C LEU A 240 3.32 -7.45 -2.06
N LYS A 241 2.49 -6.78 -2.86
CA LYS A 241 1.83 -7.38 -4.02
C LYS A 241 2.28 -6.71 -5.31
N CYS A 242 2.33 -7.47 -6.39
CA CYS A 242 2.62 -6.99 -7.72
C CYS A 242 1.60 -7.54 -8.69
N ARG A 243 0.90 -6.68 -9.41
CA ARG A 243 0.07 -7.12 -10.52
C ARG A 243 0.95 -7.66 -11.63
N VAL A 244 0.72 -8.89 -12.07
CA VAL A 244 1.49 -9.60 -13.09
C VAL A 244 0.55 -10.13 -14.17
N HIS A 245 1.00 -10.04 -15.43
CA HIS A 245 0.35 -10.69 -16.56
C HIS A 245 1.02 -12.04 -16.78
N GLN A 246 0.25 -13.12 -16.64
CA GLN A 246 0.80 -14.47 -16.51
C GLN A 246 1.53 -14.96 -17.79
N GLU A 247 1.15 -14.44 -18.95
CA GLU A 247 1.83 -14.74 -20.22
C GLU A 247 3.07 -13.89 -20.51
N LYS A 248 3.19 -12.71 -19.88
CA LYS A 248 4.29 -11.76 -20.14
C LYS A 248 5.41 -11.83 -19.11
N VAL A 249 5.09 -12.38 -17.94
CA VAL A 249 6.02 -12.49 -16.81
C VAL A 249 6.03 -13.93 -16.35
N SER A 250 7.11 -14.65 -16.63
CA SER A 250 7.28 -15.99 -16.09
C SER A 250 7.68 -15.93 -14.60
N LEU A 251 7.29 -16.95 -13.83
CA LEU A 251 7.73 -17.13 -12.45
C LEU A 251 9.27 -17.13 -12.34
N ALA A 252 9.97 -17.76 -13.29
CA ALA A 252 11.42 -17.81 -13.32
C ALA A 252 12.05 -16.42 -13.45
N GLU A 253 11.57 -15.60 -14.40
CA GLU A 253 12.06 -14.22 -14.59
C GLU A 253 11.70 -13.30 -13.42
N PHE A 254 10.51 -13.47 -12.86
CA PHE A 254 10.07 -12.73 -11.67
C PHE A 254 10.96 -13.04 -10.48
N LYS A 255 11.13 -14.34 -10.16
CA LYS A 255 11.99 -14.85 -9.08
C LYS A 255 13.43 -14.35 -9.23
N ALA A 256 13.99 -14.45 -10.43
CA ALA A 256 15.30 -13.93 -10.76
C ALA A 256 15.38 -12.41 -10.49
N THR A 257 14.39 -11.65 -10.93
CA THR A 257 14.45 -10.19 -10.76
C THR A 257 14.37 -9.77 -9.30
N VAL A 258 13.51 -10.38 -8.49
CA VAL A 258 13.36 -10.01 -7.06
C VAL A 258 14.45 -10.61 -6.16
N GLY A 259 15.04 -11.74 -6.55
CA GLY A 259 16.15 -12.38 -5.81
C GLY A 259 17.54 -11.85 -6.16
N GLY A 260 17.69 -11.09 -7.24
CA GLY A 260 18.97 -10.55 -7.71
C GLY A 260 19.43 -9.25 -7.01
N ILE A 261 18.72 -8.83 -5.96
CA ILE A 261 19.01 -7.60 -5.23
C ILE A 261 20.08 -7.87 -4.17
N ARG A 262 21.22 -7.20 -4.27
CA ARG A 262 22.39 -7.40 -3.40
C ARG A 262 22.10 -7.20 -1.92
N GLU A 263 21.18 -6.28 -1.59
CA GLU A 263 20.80 -5.96 -0.23
C GLU A 263 19.83 -6.98 0.40
N VAL A 264 19.28 -7.90 -0.39
CA VAL A 264 18.48 -9.01 0.14
C VAL A 264 19.42 -10.07 0.68
N ARG A 265 19.47 -10.20 2.01
CA ARG A 265 20.35 -11.13 2.73
C ARG A 265 19.62 -12.32 3.35
N GLU A 266 18.30 -12.28 3.39
CA GLU A 266 17.45 -13.33 3.94
C GLU A 266 16.52 -13.90 2.86
N PRO A 267 16.15 -15.19 2.95
CA PRO A 267 15.16 -15.75 2.06
C PRO A 267 13.77 -15.19 2.35
N PHE A 268 12.96 -15.07 1.30
CA PHE A 268 11.58 -14.63 1.38
C PHE A 268 10.68 -15.48 0.49
N THR A 269 9.37 -15.47 0.76
CA THR A 269 8.40 -16.30 0.04
C THR A 269 7.72 -15.50 -1.04
N VAL A 270 7.50 -16.12 -2.21
CA VAL A 270 6.68 -15.59 -3.30
C VAL A 270 5.51 -16.55 -3.54
N HIS A 271 4.28 -16.02 -3.51
CA HIS A 271 3.12 -16.70 -4.07
C HIS A 271 2.85 -16.12 -5.44
N PHE A 272 3.05 -16.93 -6.48
CA PHE A 272 2.86 -16.51 -7.86
C PHE A 272 1.59 -17.13 -8.44
N PRO A 273 0.71 -16.35 -9.08
CA PRO A 273 -0.58 -16.83 -9.52
C PRO A 273 -0.44 -17.78 -10.71
N GLN A 274 -1.07 -18.95 -10.66
CA GLN A 274 -1.03 -19.92 -11.75
C GLN A 274 -1.92 -19.51 -12.94
N PRO A 275 -1.53 -19.85 -14.19
CA PRO A 275 -2.30 -19.54 -15.39
C PRO A 275 -3.78 -19.94 -15.29
N CYS A 276 -4.69 -18.97 -15.44
CA CYS A 276 -6.13 -19.23 -15.42
C CYS A 276 -6.78 -18.76 -16.73
N ARG A 277 -7.60 -19.61 -17.36
CA ARG A 277 -8.27 -19.31 -18.64
C ARG A 277 -9.14 -18.05 -18.63
N PHE A 278 -9.61 -17.63 -17.46
CA PHE A 278 -10.54 -16.50 -17.32
C PHE A 278 -9.86 -15.21 -16.80
N ARG A 279 -8.57 -15.27 -16.46
CA ARG A 279 -7.87 -14.15 -15.83
C ARG A 279 -6.42 -14.09 -16.33
N GLU A 280 -6.18 -13.15 -17.23
CA GLU A 280 -4.83 -12.88 -17.80
C GLU A 280 -3.91 -12.17 -16.80
N VAL A 281 -4.49 -11.46 -15.83
CA VAL A 281 -3.78 -10.60 -14.88
C VAL A 281 -4.19 -10.90 -13.44
N ALA A 282 -3.22 -11.21 -12.59
CA ALA A 282 -3.42 -11.51 -11.17
C ALA A 282 -2.32 -10.84 -10.32
N ASP A 283 -2.52 -10.79 -9.01
CA ASP A 283 -1.53 -10.23 -8.10
C ASP A 283 -0.60 -11.36 -7.61
N ALA A 284 0.71 -11.21 -7.80
CA ALA A 284 1.71 -12.01 -7.11
C ALA A 284 2.02 -11.38 -5.75
N PHE A 285 2.32 -12.19 -4.74
CA PHE A 285 2.57 -11.73 -3.37
C PHE A 285 3.98 -12.11 -2.92
N LEU A 286 4.64 -11.20 -2.22
CA LEU A 286 5.98 -11.37 -1.67
C LEU A 286 5.89 -11.16 -0.16
N ILE A 287 6.40 -12.13 0.61
CA ILE A 287 6.30 -12.17 2.07
C ILE A 287 7.71 -12.15 2.66
N PHE A 288 8.01 -11.10 3.43
CA PHE A 288 9.31 -10.84 4.02
C PHE A 288 9.25 -10.96 5.55
N LYS A 289 10.34 -11.42 6.16
CA LYS A 289 10.49 -11.45 7.63
C LYS A 289 10.92 -10.11 8.20
N SER A 290 11.75 -9.36 7.48
CA SER A 290 12.17 -8.01 7.87
C SER A 290 11.60 -6.91 6.96
N GLU A 291 11.41 -5.74 7.54
CA GLU A 291 11.03 -4.55 6.79
C GLU A 291 12.15 -4.07 5.86
N GLU A 292 13.41 -4.30 6.25
CA GLU A 292 14.61 -3.95 5.49
C GLU A 292 14.63 -4.67 4.13
N THR A 293 14.39 -5.98 4.12
CA THR A 293 14.30 -6.78 2.89
C THR A 293 13.11 -6.33 2.03
N ARG A 294 11.95 -6.10 2.66
CA ARG A 294 10.78 -5.56 1.94
C ARG A 294 11.10 -4.24 1.25
N ARG A 295 11.76 -3.30 1.95
CA ARG A 295 12.19 -2.00 1.41
C ARG A 295 13.20 -2.18 0.28
N ALA A 296 14.17 -3.08 0.43
CA ALA A 296 15.15 -3.38 -0.59
C ALA A 296 14.51 -3.86 -1.90
N VAL A 297 13.53 -4.78 -1.81
CA VAL A 297 12.76 -5.27 -2.98
C VAL A 297 11.83 -4.21 -3.54
N HIS A 298 11.22 -3.38 -2.68
CA HIS A 298 10.34 -2.29 -3.13
C HIS A 298 11.04 -1.25 -4.01
N ARG A 299 12.37 -1.14 -3.98
CA ARG A 299 13.14 -0.27 -4.90
C ARG A 299 13.03 -0.70 -6.37
N LEU A 300 12.62 -1.94 -6.65
CA LEU A 300 12.29 -2.38 -8.00
C LEU A 300 10.95 -1.85 -8.51
N ASN A 301 10.18 -1.12 -7.68
CA ASN A 301 8.93 -0.53 -8.13
C ASN A 301 9.18 0.36 -9.34
N GLU A 302 8.32 0.24 -10.35
CA GLU A 302 8.42 0.90 -11.66
C GLU A 302 9.55 0.42 -12.58
N SER A 303 10.37 -0.55 -12.15
CA SER A 303 11.37 -1.20 -13.02
C SER A 303 10.69 -2.07 -14.08
N ALA A 304 11.33 -2.20 -15.23
CA ALA A 304 10.85 -3.06 -16.32
C ALA A 304 11.31 -4.51 -16.13
N LEU A 305 10.40 -5.44 -16.36
CA LEU A 305 10.63 -6.88 -16.46
C LEU A 305 10.08 -7.33 -17.81
N GLY A 306 10.96 -7.39 -18.83
CA GLY A 306 10.53 -7.51 -20.22
C GLY A 306 9.66 -6.31 -20.61
N ASP A 307 8.50 -6.60 -21.20
CA ASP A 307 7.49 -5.58 -21.57
C ASP A 307 6.53 -5.22 -20.42
N TRP A 308 6.78 -5.72 -19.21
CA TRP A 308 5.94 -5.48 -18.05
C TRP A 308 6.60 -4.54 -17.05
N GLN A 309 5.90 -3.48 -16.64
CA GLN A 309 6.37 -2.59 -15.59
C GLN A 309 5.93 -3.10 -14.22
N LEU A 310 6.88 -3.34 -13.32
CA LEU A 310 6.60 -3.76 -11.96
C LEU A 310 5.86 -2.66 -11.20
N ARG A 311 4.77 -3.03 -10.53
CA ARG A 311 4.00 -2.15 -9.63
C ARG A 311 3.89 -2.84 -8.28
N LEU A 312 4.93 -2.65 -7.47
CA LEU A 312 5.04 -3.23 -6.14
C LEU A 312 4.30 -2.33 -5.15
N LEU A 313 3.31 -2.88 -4.48
CA LEU A 313 2.48 -2.15 -3.52
C LEU A 313 2.47 -2.90 -2.19
N PRO A 314 2.68 -2.22 -1.05
CA PRO A 314 2.42 -2.84 0.25
C PRO A 314 0.97 -3.34 0.33
N CYS A 315 0.77 -4.49 0.95
CA CYS A 315 -0.56 -5.09 1.14
C CYS A 315 -0.69 -5.75 2.52
N SER A 316 -1.93 -6.07 2.91
CA SER A 316 -2.23 -6.84 4.10
C SER A 316 -2.13 -8.36 3.87
N THR A 317 -2.01 -9.12 4.94
CA THR A 317 -2.17 -10.58 4.96
C THR A 317 -3.57 -10.97 4.51
N TRP A 318 -4.57 -10.15 4.83
CA TRP A 318 -5.94 -10.31 4.36
C TRP A 318 -6.04 -10.33 2.82
N ALA A 319 -5.28 -9.48 2.13
CA ALA A 319 -5.26 -9.47 0.67
C ALA A 319 -4.69 -10.77 0.08
N LEU A 320 -3.69 -11.35 0.74
CA LEU A 320 -3.12 -12.63 0.36
C LEU A 320 -4.13 -13.76 0.60
N GLU A 321 -4.76 -13.81 1.78
CA GLU A 321 -5.77 -14.84 2.11
C GLU A 321 -6.96 -14.81 1.13
N ASP A 322 -7.43 -13.62 0.77
CA ASP A 322 -8.50 -13.45 -0.22
C ASP A 322 -8.07 -13.96 -1.59
N ALA A 323 -6.82 -13.69 -1.98
CA ALA A 323 -6.28 -14.14 -3.24
C ALA A 323 -6.12 -15.67 -3.29
N LEU A 324 -5.58 -16.27 -2.23
CA LEU A 324 -5.40 -17.72 -2.11
C LEU A 324 -6.74 -18.48 -2.04
N SER A 325 -7.77 -17.89 -1.45
CA SER A 325 -9.11 -18.50 -1.43
C SER A 325 -9.82 -18.44 -2.79
N ALA A 326 -9.44 -17.50 -3.65
CA ALA A 326 -10.09 -17.25 -4.94
C ALA A 326 -9.34 -17.83 -6.15
N GLY A 327 -8.12 -18.37 -5.98
CA GLY A 327 -7.34 -18.89 -7.09
C GLY A 327 -6.13 -19.73 -6.67
N GLU A 328 -5.50 -20.37 -7.64
CA GLU A 328 -4.35 -21.26 -7.44
C GLU A 328 -3.03 -20.48 -7.54
N TYR A 329 -2.11 -20.76 -6.62
CA TYR A 329 -0.82 -20.10 -6.50
C TYR A 329 0.29 -21.11 -6.34
N GLU A 330 1.40 -20.88 -7.03
CA GLU A 330 2.65 -21.59 -6.78
C GLU A 330 3.44 -20.83 -5.71
N GLU A 331 3.76 -21.52 -4.61
CA GLU A 331 4.60 -20.99 -3.54
C GLU A 331 6.07 -21.33 -3.81
N VAL A 332 6.93 -20.30 -3.81
CA VAL A 332 8.36 -20.46 -4.05
C VAL A 332 9.17 -19.67 -3.03
N ILE A 333 10.21 -20.30 -2.50
CA ILE A 333 11.22 -19.63 -1.68
C ILE A 333 12.27 -18.99 -2.60
N VAL A 334 12.49 -17.70 -2.41
CA VAL A 334 13.55 -16.94 -3.08
C VAL A 334 14.73 -16.85 -2.13
N ALA A 335 15.80 -17.56 -2.45
CA ALA A 335 17.05 -17.48 -1.71
C ALA A 335 17.83 -16.21 -2.11
N PRO A 336 18.50 -15.54 -1.16
CA PRO A 336 19.36 -14.40 -1.47
C PRO A 336 20.51 -14.85 -2.38
N SER A 337 20.96 -13.98 -3.29
CA SER A 337 22.15 -14.26 -4.08
C SER A 337 23.35 -14.35 -3.14
N SER A 338 24.03 -15.49 -3.08
CA SER A 338 25.23 -15.67 -2.25
C SER A 338 26.34 -14.72 -2.72
N GLU A 339 26.74 -13.76 -1.90
CA GLU A 339 27.88 -12.87 -2.19
C GLU A 339 29.18 -13.67 -2.42
N ALA A 340 29.33 -14.82 -1.75
CA ALA A 340 30.45 -15.73 -2.00
C ALA A 340 30.40 -16.34 -3.40
N SER A 341 29.20 -16.65 -3.89
CA SER A 341 29.01 -17.15 -5.27
C SER A 341 29.19 -16.02 -6.29
N ALA A 342 28.76 -14.79 -5.95
CA ALA A 342 29.01 -13.60 -6.75
C ALA A 342 30.50 -13.31 -6.90
N GLU A 343 31.25 -13.32 -5.79
CA GLU A 343 32.69 -13.08 -5.80
C GLU A 343 33.45 -14.20 -6.52
N LYS A 344 33.01 -15.45 -6.39
CA LYS A 344 33.59 -16.58 -7.16
C LYS A 344 33.43 -16.37 -8.66
N VAL A 345 32.26 -15.90 -9.12
CA VAL A 345 32.02 -15.56 -10.52
C VAL A 345 32.87 -14.35 -10.93
N ARG A 346 32.97 -13.31 -10.10
CA ARG A 346 33.81 -12.13 -10.40
C ARG A 346 35.30 -12.49 -10.50
N SER A 347 35.83 -13.30 -9.59
CA SER A 347 37.21 -13.80 -9.65
C SER A 347 37.43 -14.63 -10.91
N GLY A 348 36.53 -15.57 -11.19
CA GLY A 348 36.58 -16.34 -12.43
C GLY A 348 36.56 -15.46 -13.68
N LEU A 349 35.72 -14.41 -13.72
CA LEU A 349 35.68 -13.47 -14.85
C LEU A 349 36.93 -12.59 -14.96
N ARG A 350 37.70 -12.40 -13.88
CA ARG A 350 39.00 -11.72 -13.89
C ARG A 350 40.12 -12.62 -14.43
N GLU A 351 40.04 -13.92 -14.17
CA GLU A 351 41.06 -14.90 -14.52
C GLU A 351 40.82 -15.58 -15.87
N ALA A 352 39.56 -15.61 -16.35
CA ALA A 352 39.19 -16.25 -17.61
C ALA A 352 39.93 -15.66 -18.81
N SER A 353 40.46 -16.55 -19.64
CA SER A 353 41.26 -16.21 -20.83
C SER A 353 40.70 -16.84 -22.11
N THR A 354 39.82 -17.84 -22.00
CA THR A 354 39.23 -18.53 -23.15
C THR A 354 37.73 -18.23 -23.32
N ILE A 355 37.24 -18.38 -24.55
CA ILE A 355 35.81 -18.25 -24.88
C ILE A 355 34.97 -19.23 -24.07
N ALA A 356 35.42 -20.47 -23.90
CA ALA A 356 34.70 -21.51 -23.16
C ALA A 356 34.57 -21.18 -21.66
N GLU A 357 35.61 -20.66 -21.04
CA GLU A 357 35.59 -20.20 -19.64
C GLU A 357 34.60 -19.05 -19.44
N PHE A 358 34.63 -18.03 -20.33
CA PHE A 358 33.66 -16.94 -20.28
C PHE A 358 32.22 -17.45 -20.46
N GLN A 359 31.97 -18.35 -21.40
CA GLN A 359 30.63 -18.94 -21.60
C GLN A 359 30.16 -19.77 -20.40
N SER A 360 31.07 -20.47 -19.70
CA SER A 360 30.76 -21.24 -18.49
C SER A 360 30.42 -20.31 -17.32
N LEU A 361 31.21 -19.24 -17.12
CA LEU A 361 30.99 -18.26 -16.06
C LEU A 361 29.75 -17.40 -16.30
N ILE A 362 29.43 -17.06 -17.55
CA ILE A 362 28.17 -16.40 -17.92
C ILE A 362 26.98 -17.30 -17.60
N ARG A 363 27.05 -18.60 -17.93
CA ARG A 363 26.01 -19.57 -17.56
C ARG A 363 25.88 -19.73 -16.05
N LEU A 364 27.00 -19.77 -15.32
CA LEU A 364 26.99 -19.82 -13.86
C LEU A 364 26.38 -18.53 -13.26
N ALA A 365 26.70 -17.36 -13.81
CA ALA A 365 26.09 -16.09 -13.45
C ALA A 365 24.58 -16.08 -13.71
N GLN A 366 24.12 -16.65 -14.82
CA GLN A 366 22.70 -16.80 -15.15
C GLN A 366 21.98 -17.72 -14.14
N VAL A 367 22.56 -18.88 -13.82
CA VAL A 367 22.00 -19.84 -12.86
C VAL A 367 21.94 -19.24 -11.45
N LEU A 368 22.96 -18.48 -11.06
CA LEU A 368 23.03 -17.79 -9.77
C LEU A 368 22.32 -16.44 -9.77
N ASN A 369 21.76 -16.03 -10.91
CA ASN A 369 21.03 -14.78 -11.09
C ASN A 369 21.84 -13.51 -10.72
N LEU A 370 23.10 -13.51 -11.15
CA LEU A 370 24.07 -12.43 -10.96
C LEU A 370 24.11 -11.54 -12.22
N LYS A 371 23.10 -10.68 -12.41
CA LYS A 371 22.92 -9.90 -13.67
C LYS A 371 24.09 -8.97 -14.00
N HIS A 372 24.73 -8.38 -12.99
CA HIS A 372 25.87 -7.49 -13.21
C HIS A 372 27.08 -8.27 -13.75
N GLU A 373 27.35 -9.42 -13.15
CA GLU A 373 28.43 -10.33 -13.52
C GLU A 373 28.16 -10.98 -14.89
N GLU A 374 26.91 -11.34 -15.20
CA GLU A 374 26.50 -11.80 -16.52
C GLU A 374 26.78 -10.74 -17.61
N THR A 375 26.39 -9.49 -17.36
CA THR A 375 26.59 -8.38 -18.29
C THR A 375 28.09 -8.10 -18.50
N LEU A 376 28.86 -8.11 -17.41
CA LEU A 376 30.31 -7.95 -17.44
C LEU A 376 30.97 -9.08 -18.24
N GLY A 377 30.53 -10.32 -18.04
CA GLY A 377 31.01 -11.50 -18.77
C GLY A 377 30.73 -11.40 -20.27
N LYS A 378 29.50 -11.06 -20.67
CA LYS A 378 29.12 -10.87 -22.09
C LYS A 378 29.96 -9.79 -22.77
N LYS A 379 30.20 -8.67 -22.08
CA LYS A 379 31.02 -7.57 -22.61
C LYS A 379 32.47 -8.00 -22.85
N ARG A 380 33.06 -8.76 -21.91
CA ARG A 380 34.44 -9.27 -22.03
C ARG A 380 34.54 -10.34 -23.12
N LEU A 381 33.56 -11.24 -23.22
CA LEU A 381 33.50 -12.24 -24.27
C LEU A 381 33.43 -11.62 -25.67
N ALA A 382 32.59 -10.59 -25.85
CA ALA A 382 32.49 -9.87 -27.12
C ALA A 382 33.83 -9.24 -27.54
N LYS A 383 34.56 -8.66 -26.57
CA LYS A 383 35.90 -8.09 -26.79
C LYS A 383 36.90 -9.16 -27.23
N LEU A 384 36.92 -10.31 -26.56
CA LEU A 384 37.81 -11.42 -26.91
C LEU A 384 37.50 -11.98 -28.32
N GLN A 385 36.23 -12.05 -28.68
CA GLN A 385 35.80 -12.49 -30.02
C GLN A 385 36.17 -11.49 -31.13
N SER A 386 36.10 -10.19 -30.87
CA SER A 386 36.59 -9.18 -31.83
C SER A 386 38.10 -9.25 -32.02
N GLU A 387 38.87 -9.39 -30.94
CA GLU A 387 40.34 -9.51 -31.00
C GLU A 387 40.78 -10.78 -31.75
N ALA A 388 40.09 -11.90 -31.53
CA ALA A 388 40.35 -13.15 -32.26
C ALA A 388 40.02 -13.03 -33.76
N LYS A 389 38.95 -12.31 -34.11
CA LYS A 389 38.57 -12.07 -35.51
C LYS A 389 39.58 -11.18 -36.22
N GLU A 390 40.02 -10.09 -35.59
CA GLU A 390 41.05 -9.19 -36.13
C GLU A 390 42.39 -9.92 -36.34
N ALA A 391 42.79 -10.80 -35.42
CA ALA A 391 43.99 -11.62 -35.58
C ALA A 391 43.89 -12.61 -36.75
N THR A 392 42.70 -13.18 -36.98
CA THR A 392 42.44 -14.12 -38.09
C THR A 392 42.43 -13.40 -39.44
N ASP A 393 41.80 -12.23 -39.51
CA ASP A 393 41.75 -11.39 -40.71
C ASP A 393 43.16 -10.86 -41.06
N ALA A 394 43.97 -10.49 -40.06
CA ALA A 394 45.36 -10.08 -40.26
C ALA A 394 46.27 -11.23 -40.76
N ALA A 395 46.03 -12.47 -40.29
CA ALA A 395 46.77 -13.65 -40.76
C ALA A 395 46.42 -14.01 -42.21
N GLN A 396 45.16 -13.85 -42.62
CA GLN A 396 44.72 -14.07 -44.00
C GLN A 396 45.27 -13.02 -44.98
N LEU A 397 45.42 -11.76 -44.55
CA LEU A 397 46.01 -10.68 -45.35
C LEU A 397 47.52 -10.84 -45.60
N GLN A 398 48.24 -11.62 -44.79
CA GLN A 398 49.69 -11.83 -44.92
C GLN A 398 50.11 -13.07 -45.73
N GLY A 399 49.16 -13.83 -46.31
CA GLY A 399 49.46 -14.92 -47.24
C GLY A 399 50.30 -16.07 -46.65
N ARG A 400 50.29 -16.26 -45.33
CA ARG A 400 50.88 -17.46 -44.69
C ARG A 400 49.78 -18.50 -44.47
N ALA A 401 50.00 -19.70 -45.02
CA ALA A 401 49.20 -20.88 -44.69
C ALA A 401 49.22 -21.11 -43.17
N PRO A 402 48.12 -21.59 -42.56
CA PRO A 402 48.08 -21.83 -41.12
C PRO A 402 49.05 -22.95 -40.75
N ASP A 403 49.91 -22.65 -39.76
CA ASP A 403 50.81 -23.62 -39.15
C ASP A 403 49.97 -24.70 -38.42
N PRO A 404 50.11 -26.00 -38.76
CA PRO A 404 49.37 -27.08 -38.11
C PRO A 404 49.63 -27.21 -36.61
N SER A 405 50.67 -26.56 -36.08
CA SER A 405 51.04 -26.62 -34.67
C SER A 405 50.18 -25.75 -33.74
N ALA A 406 49.29 -24.90 -34.27
CA ALA A 406 48.36 -24.09 -33.47
C ALA A 406 47.00 -24.77 -33.18
N MET A 407 46.75 -26.00 -33.67
CA MET A 407 45.49 -26.75 -33.46
C MET A 407 45.47 -27.62 -32.18
N LEU A 408 46.23 -27.25 -31.14
CA LEU A 408 46.18 -27.94 -29.84
C LEU A 408 45.83 -26.96 -28.73
N THR A 409 44.56 -26.56 -28.67
CA THR A 409 43.78 -26.40 -27.42
C THR A 409 42.33 -26.03 -27.79
N TYR A 410 41.60 -26.98 -28.37
CA TYR A 410 40.14 -26.95 -28.43
C TYR A 410 39.60 -28.37 -28.27
N GLN A 411 39.39 -28.76 -27.01
CA GLN A 411 38.33 -29.66 -26.57
C GLN A 411 37.79 -29.16 -25.23
#